data_AF-A0A955F8S6-F1
#
_entry.id   AF-A0A955F8S6-F1
#
_cell.length_a   1.000
_cell.length_b   1.000
_cell.length_c   1.000
_cell.angle_alpha   90.00
_cell.angle_beta   90.00
_cell.angle_gamma   90.00
#
_symmetry.space_group_name_H-M   'P 1'
#
loop_
_entity.id
_entity.type
_entity.pdbx_description
1 polymer ?
#
loop_
_entity_poly.entity_id
_entity_poly.type
_entity_poly.pdbx_seq_one_letter_code
_entity_poly.pdbx_strand_id
1 'polypeptide(L)'
;MSSEYVCRFCLRHKPLTVAGVCDQCTNDLFSNDGKASIQGVSKLLKLSTATLRRLESTGQLTVDRNEAGSRRYSKATIESYLLKNSDQLTARITKGKVKEVTMDDVELLSSFPSVCPLCGMNEIFDKGYCVDCLSDLISKVDASKLLGISLPRLERLLEEYPDLIHTFPYMTQLRMSKREVENFAANMPTKELSRGARWSSHFRQCRICKTTENEHYGGGYCIECYPKTNEAMLLKGYLGGENLSEIGIRLGFSRERARQLFNKAVAIGIERLGDVTEYRKQEIRDQIELTYKQSRANKEFKHIIEENYDDIVKKLSTEMIISESGIIKAIGLPPSASYLIEEEYPEFLEIIAQNKKRWSWKYDTCRLCGKTEAKHKRWGYCENCYTRSDEWKKQQYEYRANNYEKFREHQKAYEAEYYKRPEVKERMTQKSYKKRYDGNRESTIEADDYKCRDCGINRDDHKAKYGQDLGVFHIDGDLNNNDPSNLVTLCKSCMARRGTSVADE
;
A
#
# COMPACT_ATOMS: atom_id res chain seq x y z
N MET A 1 22.86 24.35 41.52
CA MET A 1 22.47 22.93 41.68
C MET A 1 21.52 22.58 40.53
N SER A 2 21.95 21.82 39.53
CA SER A 2 21.06 21.34 38.48
C SER A 2 20.15 20.28 39.10
N SER A 3 18.87 20.60 39.29
CA SER A 3 17.87 19.60 39.68
C SER A 3 17.82 18.51 38.62
N GLU A 4 18.29 17.31 38.95
CA GLU A 4 18.27 16.15 38.07
C GLU A 4 16.83 15.65 37.91
N TYR A 5 16.16 16.09 36.85
CA TYR A 5 14.82 15.62 36.54
C TYR A 5 14.86 14.22 35.87
N VAL A 6 13.83 13.42 36.13
CA VAL A 6 13.68 12.06 35.56
C VAL A 6 13.08 12.14 34.16
N CYS A 7 13.76 11.56 33.18
CA CYS A 7 13.25 11.47 31.80
C CYS A 7 11.98 10.63 31.74
N ARG A 8 10.91 11.16 31.14
CA ARG A 8 9.62 10.47 31.04
C ARG A 8 9.62 9.19 30.20
N PHE A 9 10.62 9.00 29.34
CA PHE A 9 10.69 7.86 28.43
C PHE A 9 11.57 6.73 28.98
N CYS A 10 12.77 7.06 29.46
CA CYS A 10 13.70 6.06 29.97
C CYS A 10 13.78 5.99 31.50
N LEU A 11 13.07 6.87 32.22
CA LEU A 11 13.03 6.96 33.67
C LEU A 11 14.40 7.14 34.35
N ARG A 12 15.40 7.66 33.61
CA ARG A 12 16.74 7.97 34.14
C ARG A 12 16.86 9.45 34.48
N HIS A 13 17.63 9.77 35.52
CA HIS A 13 18.07 11.13 35.83
C HIS A 13 19.03 11.62 34.75
N LYS A 14 18.56 12.57 33.92
CA LYS A 14 19.33 13.15 32.80
C LYS A 14 18.87 14.59 32.56
N PRO A 15 19.70 15.44 31.94
CA PRO A 15 19.25 16.73 31.42
C PRO A 15 18.05 16.51 30.49
N LEU A 16 16.96 17.22 30.77
CA LEU A 16 15.74 17.15 29.97
C LEU A 16 15.76 18.26 28.94
N THR A 17 15.27 17.94 27.74
CA THR A 17 15.07 18.91 26.68
C THR A 17 13.59 19.13 26.44
N VAL A 18 13.01 18.50 25.44
CA VAL A 18 11.64 18.81 25.02
C VAL A 18 10.63 17.94 25.78
N ALA A 19 9.58 18.55 26.34
CA ALA A 19 8.46 17.88 27.01
C ALA A 19 8.83 16.96 28.19
N GLY A 20 9.98 17.19 28.83
CA GLY A 20 10.47 16.36 29.93
C GLY A 20 11.09 15.03 29.49
N VAL A 21 11.61 14.98 28.25
CA VAL A 21 12.35 13.86 27.68
C VAL A 21 13.81 14.23 27.56
N CYS A 22 14.73 13.30 27.82
CA CYS A 22 16.17 13.54 27.69
C CYS A 22 16.61 13.58 26.22
N ASP A 23 17.79 14.13 25.95
CA ASP A 23 18.30 14.27 24.58
C ASP A 23 18.38 12.97 23.81
N GLN A 24 18.82 11.88 24.46
CA GLN A 24 18.91 10.58 23.79
C GLN A 24 17.53 10.12 23.28
N CYS A 25 16.52 10.12 24.14
CA CYS A 25 15.18 9.70 23.76
C CYS A 25 14.51 10.67 22.79
N THR A 26 14.91 11.94 22.81
CA THR A 26 14.50 12.93 21.82
C THR A 26 15.11 12.58 20.46
N ASN A 27 16.42 12.33 20.39
CA ASN A 27 17.08 11.93 19.15
C ASN A 27 16.52 10.61 18.57
N ASP A 28 16.07 9.67 19.41
CA ASP A 28 15.41 8.45 18.93
C ASP A 28 14.01 8.71 18.29
N LEU A 29 13.35 9.82 18.66
CA LEU A 29 12.04 10.21 18.14
C LEU A 29 12.11 11.02 16.83
N PHE A 30 13.19 11.79 16.65
CA PHE A 30 13.40 12.64 15.48
C PHE A 30 14.33 11.92 14.50
N SER A 31 13.94 11.85 13.22
CA SER A 31 14.84 11.33 12.19
C SER A 31 16.02 12.29 11.98
N ASN A 32 17.05 11.87 11.23
CA ASN A 32 18.24 12.70 10.94
C ASN A 32 17.91 14.06 10.27
N ASP A 33 16.72 14.19 9.68
CA ASP A 33 16.17 15.44 9.12
C ASP A 33 15.64 16.42 10.18
N GLY A 34 15.73 16.07 11.48
CA GLY A 34 15.22 16.86 12.59
C GLY A 34 13.69 16.84 12.70
N LYS A 35 13.01 15.88 12.06
CA LYS A 35 11.55 15.77 12.06
C LYS A 35 11.06 14.45 12.66
N ALA A 36 9.97 14.51 13.42
CA ALA A 36 9.32 13.34 14.02
C ALA A 36 8.11 12.89 13.19
N SER A 37 7.81 11.59 13.22
CA SER A 37 6.57 11.05 12.64
C SER A 37 5.35 11.40 13.52
N ILE A 38 4.14 11.32 12.95
CA ILE A 38 2.89 11.53 13.73
C ILE A 38 2.77 10.61 14.95
N GLN A 39 3.31 9.39 14.86
CA GLN A 39 3.34 8.45 15.99
C GLN A 39 4.35 8.89 17.06
N GLY A 40 5.52 9.41 16.65
CA GLY A 40 6.51 9.99 17.56
C GLY A 40 5.94 11.19 18.32
N VAL A 41 5.29 12.12 17.61
CA VAL A 41 4.65 13.30 18.23
C VAL A 41 3.49 12.90 19.13
N SER A 42 2.70 11.91 18.74
CA SER A 42 1.61 11.37 19.57
C SER A 42 2.12 10.83 20.91
N LYS A 43 3.23 10.08 20.91
CA LYS A 43 3.89 9.60 22.13
C LYS A 43 4.47 10.74 22.96
N LEU A 44 5.15 11.68 22.32
CA LEU A 44 5.81 12.81 22.99
C LEU A 44 4.80 13.74 23.70
N LEU A 45 3.68 14.06 23.04
CA LEU A 45 2.66 14.97 23.56
C LEU A 45 1.53 14.27 24.34
N LYS A 46 1.50 12.93 24.36
CA LYS A 46 0.39 12.12 24.88
C LYS A 46 -0.98 12.51 24.28
N LEU A 47 -1.00 12.78 22.98
CA LEU A 47 -2.22 13.12 22.24
C LEU A 47 -2.55 11.99 21.25
N SER A 48 -3.83 11.70 21.04
CA SER A 48 -4.23 10.76 20.00
C SER A 48 -3.89 11.33 18.61
N THR A 49 -3.66 10.44 17.63
CA THR A 49 -3.39 10.84 16.24
C THR A 49 -4.55 11.64 15.63
N ALA A 50 -5.80 11.39 16.06
CA ALA A 50 -6.96 12.16 15.67
C ALA A 50 -6.92 13.61 16.19
N THR A 51 -6.48 13.81 17.44
CA THR A 51 -6.28 15.14 18.01
C THR A 51 -5.18 15.90 17.27
N LEU A 52 -4.06 15.25 16.96
CA LEU A 52 -2.98 15.89 16.17
C LEU A 52 -3.47 16.38 14.80
N ARG A 53 -4.28 15.57 14.09
CA ARG A 53 -4.89 15.98 12.81
C ARG A 53 -5.85 17.15 12.97
N ARG A 54 -6.55 17.25 14.10
CA ARG A 54 -7.40 18.41 14.39
C ARG A 54 -6.54 19.66 14.59
N LEU A 55 -5.44 19.55 15.34
CA LEU A 55 -4.48 20.65 15.53
C LEU A 55 -3.84 21.12 14.22
N GLU A 56 -3.59 20.20 13.28
CA GLU A 56 -3.19 20.54 11.90
C GLU A 56 -4.28 21.33 11.19
N SER A 57 -5.52 20.85 11.21
CA SER A 57 -6.65 21.52 10.53
C SER A 57 -6.95 22.91 11.08
N THR A 58 -6.66 23.16 12.35
CA THR A 58 -6.82 24.47 13.00
C THR A 58 -5.57 25.35 12.88
N GLY A 59 -4.51 24.89 12.23
CA GLY A 59 -3.24 25.63 12.09
C GLY A 59 -2.44 25.79 13.40
N GLN A 60 -2.80 25.06 14.46
CA GLN A 60 -2.08 25.10 15.74
C GLN A 60 -0.79 24.28 15.71
N LEU A 61 -0.70 23.33 14.77
CA LEU A 61 0.49 22.52 14.52
C LEU A 61 0.79 22.50 13.03
N THR A 62 1.94 23.02 12.61
CA THR A 62 2.35 23.02 11.20
C THR A 62 2.90 21.64 10.81
N VAL A 63 2.44 21.11 9.68
CA VAL A 63 2.85 19.78 9.20
C VAL A 63 3.65 19.89 7.92
N ASP A 64 4.81 19.25 7.90
CA ASP A 64 5.57 19.03 6.68
C ASP A 64 5.21 17.68 6.09
N ARG A 65 5.25 17.57 4.76
CA ARG A 65 5.08 16.29 4.06
C ARG A 65 6.38 15.93 3.36
N ASN A 66 6.82 14.69 3.54
CA ASN A 66 7.93 14.16 2.75
C ASN A 66 7.45 13.77 1.34
N GLU A 67 8.36 13.29 0.49
CA GLU A 67 8.10 12.87 -0.89
C GLU A 67 7.00 11.77 -0.97
N ALA A 68 6.91 10.91 0.04
CA ALA A 68 5.87 9.88 0.15
C ALA A 68 4.53 10.42 0.71
N GLY A 69 4.37 11.73 0.89
CA GLY A 69 3.17 12.36 1.44
C GLY A 69 2.93 12.12 2.93
N SER A 70 3.89 11.51 3.64
CA SER A 70 3.82 11.21 5.07
C SER A 70 4.04 12.47 5.92
N ARG A 71 3.29 12.58 7.01
CA ARG A 71 3.33 13.73 7.94
C ARG A 71 4.58 13.71 8.81
N ARG A 72 5.29 14.84 8.82
CA ARG A 72 6.51 15.08 9.59
C ARG A 72 6.37 16.40 10.34
N TYR A 73 6.87 16.46 11.56
CA TYR A 73 6.79 17.66 12.40
C TYR A 73 8.19 18.04 12.85
N SER A 74 8.57 19.29 12.60
CA SER A 74 9.85 19.81 13.04
C SER A 74 9.89 19.95 14.56
N LYS A 75 11.09 19.85 15.15
CA LYS A 75 11.30 20.09 16.59
C LYS A 75 10.79 21.47 17.01
N ALA A 76 11.09 22.50 16.22
CA ALA A 76 10.67 23.88 16.48
C ALA A 76 9.13 24.04 16.51
N THR A 77 8.41 23.35 15.61
CA THR A 77 6.94 23.35 15.61
C THR A 77 6.38 22.77 16.91
N ILE A 78 6.94 21.65 17.37
CA ILE A 78 6.48 20.97 18.60
C ILE A 78 6.80 21.84 19.82
N GLU A 79 7.98 22.44 19.88
CA GLU A 79 8.36 23.36 20.95
C GLU A 79 7.47 24.60 21.00
N SER A 80 7.15 25.20 19.84
CA SER A 80 6.22 26.33 19.77
C SER A 80 4.81 25.96 20.27
N TYR A 81 4.33 24.76 19.93
CA TYR A 81 3.06 24.25 20.44
C TYR A 81 3.08 24.03 21.96
N LEU A 82 4.16 23.44 22.49
CA LEU A 82 4.35 23.22 23.92
C LEU A 82 4.40 24.53 24.71
N LEU A 83 5.11 25.53 24.20
CA LEU A 83 5.21 26.86 24.80
C LEU A 83 3.84 27.57 24.84
N LYS A 84 3.04 27.46 23.78
CA LYS A 84 1.70 28.07 23.73
C LYS A 84 0.66 27.36 24.59
N ASN A 85 0.88 26.09 24.92
CA ASN A 85 -0.10 25.24 25.62
C ASN A 85 0.45 24.64 26.92
N SER A 86 1.50 25.23 27.50
CA SER A 86 2.19 24.72 28.69
C SER A 86 1.21 24.44 29.82
N ASP A 87 0.26 25.34 30.05
CA ASP A 87 -0.65 25.28 31.19
C ASP A 87 -1.70 24.16 31.01
N GLN A 88 -2.25 24.01 29.80
CA GLN A 88 -3.23 22.97 29.48
C GLN A 88 -2.59 21.58 29.48
N LEU A 89 -1.35 21.46 29.00
CA LEU A 89 -0.63 20.20 28.99
C LEU A 89 -0.16 19.80 30.39
N THR A 90 0.34 20.76 31.17
CA THR A 90 0.74 20.51 32.56
C THR A 90 -0.45 20.03 33.39
N ALA A 91 -1.62 20.65 33.25
CA ALA A 91 -2.87 20.22 33.91
C ALA A 91 -3.36 18.83 33.49
N ARG A 92 -3.05 18.36 32.28
CA ARG A 92 -3.34 16.99 31.84
C ARG A 92 -2.31 15.98 32.35
N ILE A 93 -1.06 16.41 32.52
CA ILE A 93 0.03 15.55 32.99
C ILE A 93 -0.08 15.30 34.50
N THR A 94 -0.47 16.30 35.28
CA THR A 94 -0.61 16.18 36.75
C THR A 94 -1.89 15.48 37.21
N LYS A 95 -2.85 15.21 36.30
CA LYS A 95 -4.09 14.48 36.63
C LYS A 95 -3.93 12.95 36.77
N GLY A 96 -2.76 12.39 36.53
CA GLY A 96 -2.43 11.04 36.99
C GLY A 96 -2.05 11.12 38.47
N LYS A 97 -2.75 10.41 39.36
CA LYS A 97 -2.41 10.29 40.80
C LYS A 97 -0.94 9.87 40.94
N VAL A 98 -0.05 10.84 41.15
CA VAL A 98 1.28 10.58 41.69
C VAL A 98 1.05 10.43 43.19
N LYS A 99 1.26 9.21 43.72
CA LYS A 99 1.38 9.03 45.17
C LYS A 99 2.56 9.89 45.61
N GLU A 100 2.32 10.88 46.46
CA GLU A 100 3.40 11.54 47.18
C GLU A 100 4.13 10.47 47.99
N VAL A 101 5.41 10.27 47.69
CA VAL A 101 6.29 9.40 48.46
C VAL A 101 6.66 10.20 49.70
N THR A 102 6.26 9.71 50.87
CA THR A 102 6.58 10.35 52.15
C THR A 102 8.05 10.09 52.52
N MET A 103 8.70 11.00 53.25
CA MET A 103 10.08 10.79 53.69
C MET A 103 10.27 9.52 54.53
N ASP A 104 9.21 9.04 55.18
CA ASP A 104 9.20 7.78 55.93
C ASP A 104 9.37 6.54 55.03
N ASP A 105 8.98 6.60 53.75
CA ASP A 105 9.23 5.52 52.78
C ASP A 105 10.72 5.45 52.36
N VAL A 106 11.47 6.53 52.60
CA VAL A 106 12.91 6.62 52.25
C VAL A 106 13.78 6.00 53.34
N GLU A 107 13.38 6.04 54.61
CA GLU A 107 14.11 5.39 55.70
C GLU A 107 14.02 3.85 55.64
N LEU A 108 12.89 3.28 55.20
CA LEU A 108 12.76 1.82 55.00
C LEU A 108 13.64 1.26 53.87
N LEU A 109 14.12 2.10 52.95
CA LEU A 109 15.04 1.70 51.88
C LEU A 109 16.51 1.69 52.31
N SER A 110 16.83 2.03 53.57
CA SER A 110 18.21 2.10 54.05
C SER A 110 18.73 0.80 54.70
N SER A 111 17.86 -0.20 54.90
CA SER A 111 18.22 -1.55 55.37
C SER A 111 17.95 -2.58 54.27
N PHE A 112 18.81 -2.59 53.24
CA PHE A 112 18.78 -3.69 52.28
C PHE A 112 19.35 -4.95 52.96
N PRO A 113 18.63 -6.09 52.94
CA PRO A 113 19.17 -7.34 53.44
C PRO A 113 20.47 -7.67 52.69
N SER A 114 21.52 -8.10 53.40
CA SER A 114 22.80 -8.45 52.77
C SER A 114 22.72 -9.76 51.98
N VAL A 115 21.68 -10.56 52.20
CA VAL A 115 21.48 -11.88 51.58
C VAL A 115 20.29 -11.90 50.63
N CYS A 116 20.42 -12.66 49.55
CA CYS A 116 19.40 -12.84 48.52
C CYS A 116 18.09 -13.39 49.12
N PRO A 117 16.95 -12.75 48.87
CA PRO A 117 15.66 -13.17 49.44
C PRO A 117 15.16 -14.52 48.90
N LEU A 118 15.70 -14.99 47.77
CA LEU A 118 15.34 -16.28 47.17
C LEU A 118 16.09 -17.45 47.79
N CYS A 119 17.42 -17.37 47.88
CA CYS A 119 18.23 -18.48 48.38
C CYS A 119 18.66 -18.33 49.85
N GLY A 120 18.61 -17.12 50.42
CA GLY A 120 19.06 -16.83 51.78
C GLY A 120 20.56 -16.98 52.03
N MET A 121 21.35 -17.43 51.04
CA MET A 121 22.77 -17.79 51.22
C MET A 121 23.75 -16.84 50.54
N ASN A 122 23.43 -16.38 49.32
CA ASN A 122 24.34 -15.57 48.52
C ASN A 122 24.09 -14.08 48.75
N GLU A 123 25.15 -13.27 48.65
CA GLU A 123 25.01 -11.82 48.72
C GLU A 123 24.13 -11.29 47.58
N ILE A 124 23.39 -10.22 47.86
CA ILE A 124 22.56 -9.55 46.86
C ILE A 124 23.47 -8.98 45.76
N PHE A 125 23.22 -9.43 44.53
CA PHE A 125 23.77 -8.80 43.33
C PHE A 125 22.76 -7.78 42.79
N ASP A 126 23.14 -7.05 41.73
CA ASP A 126 22.32 -6.02 41.08
C ASP A 126 20.82 -6.42 41.03
N LYS A 127 19.96 -5.49 41.46
CA LYS A 127 18.48 -5.62 41.44
C LYS A 127 17.85 -6.55 42.48
N GLY A 128 18.51 -6.74 43.62
CA GLY A 128 17.88 -7.33 44.82
C GLY A 128 17.94 -8.86 44.90
N TYR A 129 18.66 -9.52 43.99
CA TYR A 129 18.82 -10.97 43.95
C TYR A 129 20.27 -11.34 43.62
N CYS A 130 20.76 -12.50 44.07
CA CYS A 130 22.06 -13.00 43.65
C CYS A 130 22.06 -13.43 42.17
N VAL A 131 23.25 -13.55 41.56
CA VAL A 131 23.42 -13.89 40.14
C VAL A 131 22.70 -15.19 39.77
N ASP A 132 22.82 -16.22 40.61
CA ASP A 132 22.24 -17.55 40.36
C ASP A 132 20.70 -17.48 40.37
N CYS A 133 20.11 -16.87 41.38
CA CYS A 133 18.66 -16.70 41.48
C CYS A 133 18.13 -15.81 40.34
N LEU A 134 18.88 -14.79 39.94
CA LEU A 134 18.48 -13.93 38.83
C LEU A 134 18.40 -14.70 37.50
N SER A 135 19.28 -15.69 37.30
CA SER A 135 19.28 -16.54 36.10
C SER A 135 18.09 -17.51 36.04
N ASP A 136 17.55 -17.90 37.20
CA ASP A 136 16.38 -18.77 37.30
C ASP A 136 15.04 -18.01 37.15
N LEU A 137 15.03 -16.69 37.35
CA LEU A 137 13.81 -15.88 37.26
C LEU A 137 13.39 -15.58 35.81
N ILE A 138 12.29 -16.20 35.38
CA ILE A 138 11.69 -16.02 34.05
C ILE A 138 10.48 -15.07 34.05
N SER A 139 10.16 -14.52 32.88
CA SER A 139 9.00 -13.65 32.70
C SER A 139 7.69 -14.46 32.63
N LYS A 140 6.54 -13.80 32.88
CA LYS A 140 5.21 -14.40 32.64
C LYS A 140 5.07 -14.97 31.22
N VAL A 141 5.67 -14.32 30.23
CA VAL A 141 5.60 -14.76 28.82
C VAL A 141 6.35 -16.07 28.62
N ASP A 142 7.54 -16.20 29.20
CA ASP A 142 8.36 -17.41 29.08
C ASP A 142 7.75 -18.57 29.85
N ALA A 143 7.19 -18.31 31.04
CA ALA A 143 6.46 -19.31 31.80
C ALA A 143 5.20 -19.80 31.06
N SER A 144 4.46 -18.89 30.42
CA SER A 144 3.29 -19.21 29.58
C SER A 144 3.68 -20.15 28.44
N LYS A 145 4.86 -19.94 27.82
CA LYS A 145 5.39 -20.81 26.76
C LYS A 145 5.84 -22.16 27.29
N LEU A 146 6.53 -22.22 28.43
CA LEU A 146 6.96 -23.46 29.06
C LEU A 146 5.77 -24.36 29.42
N LEU A 147 4.66 -23.75 29.87
CA LEU A 147 3.44 -24.47 30.20
C LEU A 147 2.54 -24.76 28.99
N GLY A 148 2.82 -24.19 27.81
CA GLY A 148 1.96 -24.33 26.63
C GLY A 148 0.56 -23.74 26.81
N ILE A 149 0.40 -22.67 27.59
CA ILE A 149 -0.88 -22.03 27.89
C ILE A 149 -0.89 -20.54 27.53
N SER A 150 -2.08 -19.93 27.49
CA SER A 150 -2.23 -18.47 27.34
C SER A 150 -1.88 -17.69 28.62
N LEU A 151 -1.44 -16.43 28.47
CA LEU A 151 -1.12 -15.54 29.60
C LEU A 151 -2.28 -15.38 30.61
N PRO A 152 -3.54 -15.16 30.19
CA PRO A 152 -4.67 -15.09 31.14
C PRO A 152 -4.97 -16.42 31.86
N ARG A 153 -4.53 -17.56 31.30
CA ARG A 153 -4.61 -18.84 32.02
C ARG A 153 -3.49 -18.97 33.03
N LEU A 154 -2.28 -18.52 32.69
CA LEU A 154 -1.16 -18.48 33.64
C LEU A 154 -1.50 -17.64 34.87
N GLU A 155 -2.09 -16.45 34.70
CA GLU A 155 -2.46 -15.59 35.83
C GLU A 155 -3.45 -16.27 36.78
N ARG A 156 -4.44 -17.00 36.24
CA ARG A 156 -5.35 -17.81 37.05
C ARG A 156 -4.65 -18.97 37.73
N LEU A 157 -3.66 -19.60 37.10
CA LEU A 157 -2.87 -20.66 37.76
C LEU A 157 -2.06 -20.12 38.92
N LEU A 158 -1.51 -18.91 38.81
CA LEU A 158 -0.80 -18.24 39.90
C LEU A 158 -1.73 -17.94 41.08
N GLU A 159 -3.00 -17.61 40.81
CA GLU A 159 -4.03 -17.43 41.83
C GLU A 159 -4.54 -18.77 42.41
N GLU A 160 -4.68 -19.80 41.58
CA GLU A 160 -5.18 -21.13 41.95
C GLU A 160 -4.13 -21.94 42.75
N TYR A 161 -2.84 -21.75 42.45
CA TYR A 161 -1.73 -22.54 42.99
C TYR A 161 -0.54 -21.67 43.44
N PRO A 162 -0.74 -20.72 44.38
CA PRO A 162 0.32 -19.82 44.83
C PRO A 162 1.49 -20.55 45.50
N ASP A 163 1.22 -21.73 46.08
CA ASP A 163 2.23 -22.55 46.77
C ASP A 163 3.12 -23.36 45.82
N LEU A 164 2.72 -23.49 44.54
CA LEU A 164 3.44 -24.29 43.55
C LEU A 164 4.27 -23.47 42.58
N ILE A 165 3.85 -22.23 42.32
CA ILE A 165 4.60 -21.28 41.49
C ILE A 165 4.64 -19.94 42.22
N HIS A 166 5.78 -19.62 42.81
CA HIS A 166 5.94 -18.37 43.53
C HIS A 166 6.21 -17.22 42.55
N THR A 167 5.74 -16.03 42.93
CA THR A 167 6.00 -14.80 42.18
C THR A 167 6.95 -13.91 42.97
N PHE A 168 7.99 -13.43 42.29
CA PHE A 168 9.05 -12.62 42.84
C PHE A 168 9.04 -11.23 42.19
N PRO A 169 9.03 -10.14 43.00
CA PRO A 169 9.07 -8.79 42.46
C PRO A 169 10.45 -8.49 41.85
N TYR A 170 10.50 -8.11 40.59
CA TYR A 170 11.73 -7.73 39.89
C TYR A 170 11.52 -6.41 39.15
N MET A 171 12.08 -5.32 39.69
CA MET A 171 11.83 -3.96 39.21
C MET A 171 10.31 -3.68 39.17
N THR A 172 9.73 -3.42 38.00
CA THR A 172 8.30 -3.17 37.82
C THR A 172 7.52 -4.43 37.39
N GLN A 173 8.16 -5.60 37.40
CA GLN A 173 7.60 -6.85 36.87
C GLN A 173 7.52 -7.92 37.95
N LEU A 174 6.61 -8.87 37.77
CA LEU A 174 6.60 -10.13 38.53
C LEU A 174 7.30 -11.20 37.70
N ARG A 175 8.22 -11.92 38.32
CA ARG A 175 8.93 -13.08 37.74
C ARG A 175 8.63 -14.34 38.52
N MET A 176 8.91 -15.48 37.92
CA MET A 176 8.68 -16.81 38.51
C MET A 176 9.96 -17.62 38.43
N SER A 177 10.18 -18.55 39.35
CA SER A 177 11.29 -19.50 39.24
C SER A 177 11.04 -20.42 38.04
N LYS A 178 12.01 -20.51 37.13
CA LYS A 178 11.94 -21.42 35.98
C LYS A 178 11.81 -22.86 36.46
N ARG A 179 12.57 -23.24 37.49
CA ARG A 179 12.51 -24.58 38.08
C ARG A 179 11.13 -24.90 38.67
N GLU A 180 10.48 -23.96 39.34
CA GLU A 180 9.11 -24.16 39.84
C GLU A 180 8.12 -24.35 38.69
N VAL A 181 8.22 -23.55 37.63
CA VAL A 181 7.36 -23.67 36.44
C VAL A 181 7.58 -25.01 35.71
N GLU A 182 8.82 -25.46 35.58
CA GLU A 182 9.14 -26.76 34.98
C GLU A 182 8.67 -27.93 35.86
N ASN A 183 8.84 -27.83 37.18
CA ASN A 183 8.31 -28.80 38.13
C ASN A 183 6.78 -28.86 38.10
N PHE A 184 6.13 -27.70 38.01
CA PHE A 184 4.69 -27.62 37.86
C PHE A 184 4.22 -28.23 36.54
N ALA A 185 4.95 -28.00 35.44
CA ALA A 185 4.68 -28.61 34.14
C ALA A 185 4.80 -30.13 34.19
N ALA A 186 5.84 -30.66 34.83
CA ALA A 186 6.13 -32.08 34.92
C ALA A 186 5.14 -32.84 35.82
N ASN A 187 4.68 -32.20 36.91
CA ASN A 187 3.75 -32.78 37.87
C ASN A 187 2.30 -32.34 37.64
N MET A 188 2.03 -31.61 36.56
CA MET A 188 0.68 -31.15 36.23
C MET A 188 -0.22 -32.38 36.09
N PRO A 189 -1.35 -32.47 36.83
CA PRO A 189 -2.24 -33.61 36.75
C PRO A 189 -2.69 -33.82 35.29
N THR A 190 -2.18 -34.86 34.64
CA THR A 190 -2.47 -35.18 33.22
C THR A 190 -3.97 -35.41 32.94
N LYS A 191 -4.77 -35.61 33.99
CA LYS A 191 -6.24 -35.66 33.93
C LYS A 191 -6.92 -34.30 33.70
N GLU A 192 -6.22 -33.16 33.81
CA GLU A 192 -6.78 -31.85 33.43
C GLU A 192 -6.50 -31.45 31.98
N LEU A 193 -5.50 -32.06 31.32
CA LEU A 193 -5.27 -31.90 29.88
C LEU A 193 -6.29 -32.67 29.02
N SER A 194 -6.95 -33.69 29.60
CA SER A 194 -7.85 -34.62 28.92
C SER A 194 -9.29 -34.63 29.45
N ARG A 195 -9.62 -33.86 30.50
CA ARG A 195 -11.02 -33.49 30.75
C ARG A 195 -11.46 -32.53 29.65
N GLY A 196 -12.18 -33.12 28.69
CA GLY A 196 -12.53 -32.57 27.39
C GLY A 196 -13.07 -31.15 27.43
N ALA A 197 -12.80 -30.44 26.33
CA ALA A 197 -13.46 -29.21 25.93
C ALA A 197 -13.88 -28.33 27.13
N ARG A 198 -12.88 -27.73 27.80
CA ARG A 198 -13.15 -26.80 28.90
C ARG A 198 -14.25 -25.84 28.48
N TRP A 199 -15.31 -25.88 29.27
CA TRP A 199 -16.43 -24.97 29.24
C TRP A 199 -15.83 -23.56 29.22
N SER A 200 -16.40 -22.68 28.39
CA SER A 200 -15.95 -21.31 28.19
C SER A 200 -15.27 -20.72 29.45
N SER A 201 -14.21 -19.93 29.30
CA SER A 201 -13.41 -19.39 30.42
C SER A 201 -14.20 -18.66 31.51
N HIS A 202 -15.49 -18.37 31.28
CA HIS A 202 -16.35 -17.53 32.11
C HIS A 202 -17.62 -18.22 32.63
N PHE A 203 -18.03 -19.40 32.15
CA PHE A 203 -19.32 -20.00 32.52
C PHE A 203 -19.18 -21.44 33.05
N ARG A 204 -19.71 -21.67 34.27
CA ARG A 204 -19.70 -22.97 34.98
C ARG A 204 -20.92 -23.86 34.73
N GLN A 205 -21.92 -23.41 33.99
CA GLN A 205 -23.12 -24.18 33.67
C GLN A 205 -23.88 -23.51 32.53
N CYS A 206 -24.76 -24.24 31.85
CA CYS A 206 -25.58 -23.65 30.80
C CYS A 206 -26.44 -22.52 31.39
N ARG A 207 -26.46 -21.34 30.76
CA ARG A 207 -27.27 -20.21 31.22
C ARG A 207 -28.78 -20.51 31.23
N ILE A 208 -29.24 -21.36 30.31
CA ILE A 208 -30.64 -21.73 30.13
C ILE A 208 -31.00 -22.95 31.00
N CYS A 209 -30.54 -24.15 30.65
CA CYS A 209 -30.96 -25.38 31.34
C CYS A 209 -30.13 -25.74 32.59
N LYS A 210 -29.11 -24.94 32.94
CA LYS A 210 -28.18 -25.20 34.06
C LYS A 210 -27.39 -26.51 33.98
N THR A 211 -27.53 -27.28 32.90
CA THR A 211 -26.74 -28.51 32.73
C THR A 211 -25.25 -28.21 32.66
N THR A 212 -24.52 -29.13 33.27
CA THR A 212 -23.06 -29.28 33.24
C THR A 212 -22.63 -30.45 32.36
N GLU A 213 -23.57 -31.27 31.89
CA GLU A 213 -23.22 -32.54 31.23
C GLU A 213 -23.05 -32.38 29.71
N ASN A 214 -23.82 -31.48 29.10
CA ASN A 214 -23.80 -31.27 27.65
C ASN A 214 -22.66 -30.35 27.24
N GLU A 215 -22.11 -30.52 26.03
CA GLU A 215 -21.10 -29.60 25.47
C GLU A 215 -21.61 -28.15 25.41
N HIS A 216 -20.77 -27.18 25.78
CA HIS A 216 -21.12 -25.75 25.77
C HIS A 216 -20.36 -24.95 24.71
N TYR A 217 -21.05 -23.94 24.21
CA TYR A 217 -20.50 -22.85 23.45
C TYR A 217 -19.81 -21.82 24.36
N GLY A 218 -18.83 -21.09 23.80
CA GLY A 218 -18.12 -20.01 24.48
C GLY A 218 -19.01 -18.89 25.08
N GLY A 219 -20.26 -18.79 24.62
CA GLY A 219 -21.28 -17.88 25.15
C GLY A 219 -22.03 -18.35 26.40
N GLY A 220 -21.69 -19.52 26.96
CA GLY A 220 -22.34 -20.08 28.15
C GLY A 220 -23.65 -20.81 27.88
N TYR A 221 -23.88 -21.28 26.65
CA TYR A 221 -25.07 -22.08 26.27
C TYR A 221 -24.64 -23.50 25.91
N CYS A 222 -25.43 -24.53 26.24
CA CYS A 222 -25.14 -25.89 25.78
C CYS A 222 -25.56 -26.09 24.31
N ILE A 223 -25.11 -27.19 23.70
CA ILE A 223 -25.39 -27.55 22.30
C ILE A 223 -26.88 -27.51 21.96
N GLU A 224 -27.73 -27.95 22.88
CA GLU A 224 -29.18 -28.00 22.71
C GLU A 224 -29.88 -26.66 22.98
N CYS A 225 -29.27 -25.80 23.81
CA CYS A 225 -29.85 -24.52 24.20
C CYS A 225 -29.47 -23.38 23.26
N TYR A 226 -28.29 -23.43 22.62
CA TYR A 226 -27.85 -22.36 21.71
C TYR A 226 -28.79 -22.13 20.53
N PRO A 227 -29.33 -23.15 19.82
CA PRO A 227 -30.28 -22.93 18.74
C PRO A 227 -31.53 -22.13 19.14
N LYS A 228 -31.86 -22.10 20.44
CA LYS A 228 -33.00 -21.36 21.00
C LYS A 228 -32.65 -19.91 21.36
N THR A 229 -31.39 -19.51 21.22
CA THR A 229 -30.92 -18.14 21.53
C THR A 229 -31.13 -17.18 20.37
N ASN A 230 -31.23 -15.89 20.68
CA ASN A 230 -31.32 -14.85 19.66
C ASN A 230 -30.07 -14.81 18.76
N GLU A 231 -28.89 -15.09 19.31
CA GLU A 231 -27.63 -15.20 18.56
C GLU A 231 -27.72 -16.27 17.44
N ALA A 232 -28.21 -17.46 17.77
CA ALA A 232 -28.35 -18.55 16.79
C ALA A 232 -29.47 -18.28 15.77
N MET A 233 -30.62 -17.77 16.22
CA MET A 233 -31.72 -17.39 15.32
C MET A 233 -31.30 -16.29 14.35
N LEU A 234 -30.45 -15.36 14.81
CA LEU A 234 -29.93 -14.29 13.98
C LEU A 234 -28.94 -14.83 12.94
N LEU A 235 -27.97 -15.64 13.35
CA LEU A 235 -27.02 -16.25 12.41
C LEU A 235 -27.77 -17.10 11.36
N LYS A 236 -28.79 -17.87 11.77
CA LYS A 236 -29.63 -18.64 10.87
C LYS A 236 -30.39 -17.76 9.87
N GLY A 237 -31.01 -16.66 10.32
CA GLY A 237 -31.70 -15.72 9.44
C GLY A 237 -30.75 -15.06 8.45
N TYR A 238 -29.56 -14.67 8.91
CA TYR A 238 -28.52 -14.08 8.06
C TYR A 238 -28.06 -15.07 7.00
N LEU A 239 -27.72 -16.31 7.38
CA LEU A 239 -27.37 -17.35 6.42
C LEU A 239 -28.53 -17.72 5.48
N GLY A 240 -29.78 -17.44 5.86
CA GLY A 240 -30.97 -17.54 5.02
C GLY A 240 -31.22 -16.32 4.11
N GLY A 241 -30.29 -15.37 4.03
CA GLY A 241 -30.41 -14.19 3.17
C GLY A 241 -31.24 -13.04 3.75
N GLU A 242 -31.63 -13.09 5.03
CA GLU A 242 -32.21 -11.91 5.70
C GLU A 242 -31.11 -10.92 6.07
N ASN A 243 -31.33 -9.62 5.83
CA ASN A 243 -30.39 -8.62 6.33
C ASN A 243 -30.59 -8.36 7.83
N LEU A 244 -29.59 -7.77 8.51
CA LEU A 244 -29.64 -7.53 9.96
C LEU A 244 -30.81 -6.65 10.41
N SER A 245 -31.35 -5.81 9.52
CA SER A 245 -32.52 -4.98 9.84
C SER A 245 -33.81 -5.79 9.80
N GLU A 246 -33.99 -6.63 8.79
CA GLU A 246 -35.13 -7.56 8.66
C GLU A 246 -35.19 -8.50 9.87
N ILE A 247 -34.04 -9.10 10.23
CA ILE A 247 -33.94 -9.99 11.39
C ILE A 247 -34.21 -9.22 12.68
N GLY A 248 -33.70 -7.99 12.80
CA GLY A 248 -33.96 -7.11 13.93
C GLY A 248 -35.45 -6.86 14.14
N ILE A 249 -36.17 -6.49 13.08
CA ILE A 249 -37.63 -6.30 13.11
C ILE A 249 -38.33 -7.59 13.52
N ARG A 250 -37.96 -8.73 12.92
CA ARG A 250 -38.57 -10.05 13.21
C ARG A 250 -38.37 -10.50 14.66
N LEU A 251 -37.20 -10.22 15.24
CA LEU A 251 -36.86 -10.61 16.62
C LEU A 251 -37.14 -9.50 17.67
N GLY A 252 -37.61 -8.33 17.26
CA GLY A 252 -37.92 -7.21 18.16
C GLY A 252 -36.71 -6.44 18.68
N PHE A 253 -35.61 -6.33 17.91
CA PHE A 253 -34.41 -5.56 18.27
C PHE A 253 -34.05 -4.50 17.22
N SER A 254 -33.30 -3.48 17.63
CA SER A 254 -32.72 -2.50 16.70
C SER A 254 -31.65 -3.13 15.80
N ARG A 255 -31.39 -2.53 14.62
CA ARG A 255 -30.34 -2.97 13.69
C ARG A 255 -28.96 -3.04 14.36
N GLU A 256 -28.63 -2.07 15.21
CA GLU A 256 -27.35 -2.05 15.93
C GLU A 256 -27.26 -3.20 16.95
N ARG A 257 -28.37 -3.51 17.63
CA ARG A 257 -28.43 -4.66 18.53
C ARG A 257 -28.29 -5.97 17.77
N ALA A 258 -28.92 -6.10 16.60
CA ALA A 258 -28.75 -7.25 15.72
C ALA A 258 -27.28 -7.41 15.30
N ARG A 259 -26.59 -6.32 14.92
CA ARG A 259 -25.15 -6.35 14.61
C ARG A 259 -24.28 -6.85 15.76
N GLN A 260 -24.56 -6.40 16.98
CA GLN A 260 -23.84 -6.86 18.18
C GLN A 260 -24.05 -8.35 18.43
N LEU A 261 -25.31 -8.82 18.33
CA LEU A 261 -25.65 -10.24 18.49
C LEU A 261 -25.06 -11.10 17.38
N PHE A 262 -24.99 -10.60 16.15
CA PHE A 262 -24.32 -11.27 15.03
C PHE A 262 -22.83 -11.50 15.31
N ASN A 263 -22.10 -10.44 15.65
CA ASN A 263 -20.68 -10.54 15.96
C ASN A 263 -20.41 -11.54 17.10
N LYS A 264 -21.32 -11.56 18.09
CA LYS A 264 -21.28 -12.53 19.18
C LYS A 264 -21.57 -13.96 18.71
N ALA A 265 -22.56 -14.15 17.85
CA ALA A 265 -22.89 -15.47 17.28
C ALA A 265 -21.72 -16.04 16.45
N VAL A 266 -21.06 -15.19 15.65
CA VAL A 266 -19.88 -15.56 14.88
C VAL A 266 -18.71 -15.91 15.80
N ALA A 267 -18.46 -15.11 16.85
CA ALA A 267 -17.43 -15.41 17.84
C ALA A 267 -17.68 -16.77 18.53
N ILE A 268 -18.92 -17.03 18.93
CA ILE A 268 -19.33 -18.32 19.51
C ILE A 268 -19.08 -19.48 18.52
N GLY A 269 -19.42 -19.29 17.24
CA GLY A 269 -19.19 -20.29 16.19
C GLY A 269 -17.71 -20.59 15.98
N ILE A 270 -16.86 -19.56 16.02
CA ILE A 270 -15.40 -19.69 15.89
C ILE A 270 -14.81 -20.40 17.12
N GLU A 271 -15.22 -20.03 18.33
CA GLU A 271 -14.74 -20.66 19.58
C GLU A 271 -15.08 -22.15 19.62
N ARG A 272 -16.19 -22.58 19.00
CA ARG A 272 -16.57 -23.99 18.89
C ARG A 272 -15.53 -24.82 18.12
N LEU A 273 -14.82 -24.21 17.17
CA LEU A 273 -13.82 -24.88 16.36
C LEU A 273 -12.46 -25.02 17.07
N GLY A 274 -12.36 -24.55 18.32
CA GLY A 274 -11.16 -24.66 19.15
C GLY A 274 -10.18 -23.51 18.97
N ASP A 275 -8.89 -23.77 19.22
CA ASP A 275 -7.81 -22.81 18.97
C ASP A 275 -7.58 -22.64 17.46
N VAL A 276 -8.41 -21.76 16.88
CA VAL A 276 -8.36 -21.40 15.47
C VAL A 276 -7.39 -20.23 15.28
N THR A 277 -6.46 -20.36 14.32
CA THR A 277 -5.56 -19.28 13.93
C THR A 277 -6.36 -18.06 13.43
N GLU A 278 -5.84 -16.84 13.60
CA GLU A 278 -6.52 -15.62 13.11
C GLU A 278 -6.85 -15.69 11.60
N TYR A 279 -6.00 -16.34 10.80
CA TYR A 279 -6.26 -16.61 9.39
C TYR A 279 -7.54 -17.42 9.18
N ARG A 280 -7.68 -18.54 9.90
CA ARG A 280 -8.84 -19.41 9.78
C ARG A 280 -10.11 -18.76 10.35
N LYS A 281 -10.00 -17.85 11.34
CA LYS A 281 -11.12 -17.00 11.79
C LYS A 281 -11.62 -16.09 10.68
N GLN A 282 -10.71 -15.51 9.89
CA GLN A 282 -11.08 -14.66 8.76
C GLN A 282 -11.75 -15.48 7.66
N GLU A 283 -11.21 -16.66 7.32
CA GLU A 283 -11.80 -17.57 6.34
C GLU A 283 -13.25 -17.95 6.68
N ILE A 284 -13.55 -18.22 7.95
CA ILE A 284 -14.93 -18.50 8.41
C ILE A 284 -15.85 -17.30 8.20
N ARG A 285 -15.37 -16.07 8.46
CA ARG A 285 -16.15 -14.85 8.22
C ARG A 285 -16.43 -14.67 6.74
N ASP A 286 -15.43 -14.89 5.90
CA ASP A 286 -15.56 -14.78 4.44
C ASP A 286 -16.56 -15.82 3.90
N GLN A 287 -16.53 -17.05 4.42
CA GLN A 287 -17.53 -18.07 4.09
C GLN A 287 -18.95 -17.68 4.52
N ILE A 288 -19.13 -17.15 5.73
CA ILE A 288 -20.44 -16.67 6.20
C ILE A 288 -20.95 -15.53 5.32
N GLU A 289 -20.07 -14.60 4.91
CA GLU A 289 -20.44 -13.50 4.02
C GLU A 289 -20.82 -14.01 2.62
N LEU A 290 -20.08 -15.00 2.08
CA LEU A 290 -20.38 -15.62 0.80
C LEU A 290 -21.73 -16.35 0.82
N THR A 291 -21.98 -17.19 1.83
CA THR A 291 -23.29 -17.87 1.99
C THR A 291 -24.43 -16.86 2.12
N TYR A 292 -24.23 -15.76 2.86
CA TYR A 292 -25.23 -14.69 2.93
C TYR A 292 -25.53 -14.08 1.56
N LYS A 293 -24.50 -13.76 0.76
CA LYS A 293 -24.69 -13.18 -0.59
C LYS A 293 -25.46 -14.14 -1.50
N GLN A 294 -25.10 -15.42 -1.49
CA GLN A 294 -25.79 -16.47 -2.24
C GLN A 294 -27.26 -16.60 -1.82
N SER A 295 -27.52 -16.75 -0.53
CA SER A 295 -28.88 -16.88 0.00
C SER A 295 -29.73 -15.62 -0.24
N ARG A 296 -29.13 -14.43 -0.15
CA ARG A 296 -29.81 -13.16 -0.45
C ARG A 296 -30.21 -13.09 -1.91
N ALA A 297 -29.27 -13.39 -2.82
CA ALA A 297 -29.55 -13.42 -4.25
C ALA A 297 -30.67 -14.42 -4.55
N ASN A 298 -30.60 -15.64 -3.99
CA ASN A 298 -31.63 -16.67 -4.11
C ASN A 298 -33.00 -16.15 -3.68
N LYS A 299 -33.08 -15.54 -2.50
CA LYS A 299 -34.34 -15.00 -1.97
C LYS A 299 -34.91 -13.87 -2.84
N GLU A 300 -34.07 -13.00 -3.37
CA GLU A 300 -34.51 -11.79 -4.10
C GLU A 300 -34.79 -12.03 -5.58
N PHE A 301 -34.03 -12.89 -6.26
CA PHE A 301 -34.04 -12.94 -7.73
C PHE A 301 -34.41 -14.31 -8.32
N LYS A 302 -34.42 -15.39 -7.53
CA LYS A 302 -34.71 -16.73 -8.04
C LYS A 302 -36.08 -16.81 -8.73
N HIS A 303 -37.11 -16.25 -8.09
CA HIS A 303 -38.47 -16.22 -8.66
C HIS A 303 -38.52 -15.48 -10.01
N ILE A 304 -37.75 -14.40 -10.20
CA ILE A 304 -37.70 -13.66 -11.48
C ILE A 304 -37.16 -14.56 -12.59
N ILE A 305 -36.12 -15.35 -12.30
CA ILE A 305 -35.54 -16.30 -13.26
C ILE A 305 -36.55 -17.42 -13.55
N GLU A 306 -37.15 -18.01 -12.52
CA GLU A 306 -38.11 -19.11 -12.66
C GLU A 306 -39.36 -18.69 -13.46
N GLU A 307 -39.90 -17.50 -13.21
CA GLU A 307 -41.07 -16.96 -13.93
C GLU A 307 -40.78 -16.62 -15.39
N ASN A 308 -39.52 -16.38 -15.77
CA ASN A 308 -39.11 -15.96 -17.12
C ASN A 308 -38.16 -16.98 -17.79
N TYR A 309 -38.09 -18.21 -17.28
CA TYR A 309 -37.02 -19.16 -17.65
C TYR A 309 -36.95 -19.41 -19.17
N ASP A 310 -38.07 -19.75 -19.80
CA ASP A 310 -38.11 -20.04 -21.24
C ASP A 310 -37.73 -18.84 -22.11
N ASP A 311 -38.18 -17.64 -21.72
CA ASP A 311 -37.85 -16.40 -22.42
C ASP A 311 -36.36 -16.06 -22.28
N ILE A 312 -35.78 -16.30 -21.10
CA ILE A 312 -34.34 -16.16 -20.85
C ILE A 312 -33.57 -17.12 -21.75
N VAL A 313 -33.90 -18.42 -21.77
CA VAL A 313 -33.22 -19.42 -22.62
C VAL A 313 -33.29 -19.05 -24.09
N LYS A 314 -34.47 -18.63 -24.57
CA LYS A 314 -34.67 -18.16 -25.95
C LYS A 314 -33.82 -16.93 -26.24
N LYS A 315 -33.76 -15.98 -25.32
CA LYS A 315 -32.97 -14.75 -25.44
C LYS A 315 -31.47 -15.06 -25.45
N LEU A 316 -30.97 -15.88 -24.53
CA LEU A 316 -29.57 -16.29 -24.48
C LEU A 316 -29.12 -17.07 -25.72
N SER A 317 -30.02 -17.85 -26.33
CA SER A 317 -29.73 -18.61 -27.55
C SER A 317 -29.75 -17.75 -28.82
N THR A 318 -30.55 -16.68 -28.83
CA THR A 318 -30.71 -15.81 -30.01
C THR A 318 -29.76 -14.62 -30.00
N GLU A 319 -29.53 -14.01 -28.84
CA GLU A 319 -28.60 -12.90 -28.64
C GLU A 319 -27.17 -13.39 -28.43
N MET A 320 -26.19 -12.71 -29.03
CA MET A 320 -24.78 -13.07 -28.86
C MET A 320 -24.23 -12.51 -27.53
N ILE A 321 -24.64 -13.12 -26.44
CA ILE A 321 -24.10 -12.86 -25.11
C ILE A 321 -22.86 -13.75 -24.93
N ILE A 322 -21.76 -13.16 -24.45
CA ILE A 322 -20.44 -13.84 -24.37
C ILE A 322 -19.85 -13.88 -22.95
N SER A 323 -20.52 -13.21 -22.00
CA SER A 323 -20.08 -13.10 -20.61
C SER A 323 -21.27 -13.26 -19.67
N GLU A 324 -20.97 -13.70 -18.45
CA GLU A 324 -21.94 -13.80 -17.36
C GLU A 324 -22.57 -12.44 -17.02
N SER A 325 -21.77 -11.37 -16.96
CA SER A 325 -22.30 -10.00 -16.81
C SER A 325 -23.27 -9.61 -17.93
N GLY A 326 -23.11 -10.18 -19.12
CA GLY A 326 -24.04 -10.02 -20.23
C GLY A 326 -25.36 -10.76 -20.01
N ILE A 327 -25.34 -11.94 -19.37
CA ILE A 327 -26.54 -12.68 -18.94
C ILE A 327 -27.35 -11.82 -17.98
N ILE A 328 -26.71 -11.39 -16.90
CA ILE A 328 -27.32 -10.59 -15.85
C ILE A 328 -28.00 -9.36 -16.45
N LYS A 329 -27.29 -8.64 -17.34
CA LYS A 329 -27.83 -7.47 -18.04
C LYS A 329 -28.97 -7.81 -19.00
N ALA A 330 -28.89 -8.93 -19.71
CA ALA A 330 -29.93 -9.36 -20.64
C ALA A 330 -31.22 -9.77 -19.92
N ILE A 331 -31.12 -10.39 -18.74
CA ILE A 331 -32.27 -10.73 -17.89
C ILE A 331 -32.81 -9.49 -17.16
N GLY A 332 -31.99 -8.45 -16.98
CA GLY A 332 -32.36 -7.24 -16.22
C GLY A 332 -32.14 -7.39 -14.72
N LEU A 333 -31.24 -8.29 -14.31
CA LEU A 333 -30.87 -8.51 -12.92
C LEU A 333 -29.74 -7.58 -12.48
N PRO A 334 -29.62 -7.27 -11.18
CA PRO A 334 -28.46 -6.54 -10.66
C PRO A 334 -27.21 -7.43 -10.60
N PRO A 335 -25.99 -6.86 -10.57
CA PRO A 335 -24.75 -7.63 -10.48
C PRO A 335 -24.66 -8.58 -9.27
N SER A 336 -25.40 -8.30 -8.18
CA SER A 336 -25.47 -9.18 -7.01
C SER A 336 -26.12 -10.55 -7.28
N ALA A 337 -26.81 -10.72 -8.42
CA ALA A 337 -27.40 -11.97 -8.85
C ALA A 337 -26.42 -12.93 -9.55
N SER A 338 -25.15 -12.55 -9.73
CA SER A 338 -24.11 -13.36 -10.40
C SER A 338 -24.04 -14.80 -9.88
N TYR A 339 -24.02 -14.94 -8.55
CA TYR A 339 -23.93 -16.23 -7.87
C TYR A 339 -25.06 -17.20 -8.24
N LEU A 340 -26.26 -16.70 -8.59
CA LEU A 340 -27.35 -17.57 -9.01
C LEU A 340 -27.07 -18.24 -10.34
N ILE A 341 -26.48 -17.48 -11.27
CA ILE A 341 -26.19 -17.96 -12.60
C ILE A 341 -25.09 -19.02 -12.54
N GLU A 342 -24.07 -18.83 -11.69
CA GLU A 342 -22.97 -19.78 -11.55
C GLU A 342 -23.38 -21.10 -10.86
N GLU A 343 -24.15 -21.02 -9.76
CA GLU A 343 -24.41 -22.19 -8.90
C GLU A 343 -25.74 -22.89 -9.25
N GLU A 344 -26.80 -22.14 -9.53
CA GLU A 344 -28.16 -22.70 -9.69
C GLU A 344 -28.58 -22.89 -11.15
N TYR A 345 -28.01 -22.10 -12.07
CA TYR A 345 -28.35 -22.13 -13.51
C TYR A 345 -27.13 -22.25 -14.43
N PRO A 346 -26.24 -23.25 -14.21
CA PRO A 346 -25.03 -23.42 -15.01
C PRO A 346 -25.31 -23.61 -16.51
N GLU A 347 -26.49 -24.09 -16.88
CA GLU A 347 -26.92 -24.25 -18.27
C GLU A 347 -26.93 -22.91 -19.05
N PHE A 348 -27.18 -21.78 -18.38
CA PHE A 348 -27.08 -20.46 -19.03
C PHE A 348 -25.65 -20.16 -19.47
N LEU A 349 -24.67 -20.58 -18.68
CA LEU A 349 -23.25 -20.47 -19.02
C LEU A 349 -22.89 -21.41 -20.18
N GLU A 350 -23.49 -22.60 -20.24
CA GLU A 350 -23.30 -23.54 -21.34
C GLU A 350 -23.83 -23.00 -22.67
N ILE A 351 -25.03 -22.41 -22.69
CA ILE A 351 -25.61 -21.75 -23.87
C ILE A 351 -24.66 -20.67 -24.40
N ILE A 352 -24.07 -19.88 -23.51
CA ILE A 352 -23.14 -18.82 -23.90
C ILE A 352 -21.76 -19.35 -24.29
N ALA A 353 -21.30 -20.44 -23.68
CA ALA A 353 -20.10 -21.12 -24.12
C ALA A 353 -20.24 -21.61 -25.58
N GLN A 354 -21.45 -22.01 -25.99
CA GLN A 354 -21.75 -22.30 -27.41
C GLN A 354 -21.72 -21.01 -28.25
N ASN A 355 -22.27 -19.90 -27.75
CA ASN A 355 -22.15 -18.59 -28.41
C ASN A 355 -20.70 -18.10 -28.55
N LYS A 356 -19.77 -18.47 -27.65
CA LYS A 356 -18.34 -18.14 -27.80
C LYS A 356 -17.70 -18.77 -29.06
N LYS A 357 -18.31 -19.83 -29.62
CA LYS A 357 -17.89 -20.40 -30.91
C LYS A 357 -18.37 -19.55 -32.09
N ARG A 358 -19.31 -18.63 -31.89
CA ARG A 358 -19.72 -17.67 -32.93
C ARG A 358 -18.62 -16.64 -33.11
N TRP A 359 -18.23 -16.45 -34.37
CA TRP A 359 -17.12 -15.60 -34.74
C TRP A 359 -17.42 -14.10 -34.56
N SER A 360 -18.68 -13.69 -34.74
CA SER A 360 -19.24 -12.39 -34.35
C SER A 360 -20.78 -12.42 -34.36
N TRP A 361 -21.45 -11.37 -33.85
CA TRP A 361 -22.92 -11.36 -33.75
C TRP A 361 -23.62 -11.41 -35.11
N LYS A 362 -23.01 -10.84 -36.14
CA LYS A 362 -23.58 -10.73 -37.48
C LYS A 362 -22.98 -11.70 -38.48
N TYR A 363 -21.86 -12.34 -38.14
CA TYR A 363 -21.08 -13.11 -39.08
C TYR A 363 -20.55 -14.36 -38.38
N ASP A 364 -20.92 -15.51 -38.93
CA ASP A 364 -20.43 -16.80 -38.47
C ASP A 364 -19.00 -17.07 -38.93
N THR A 365 -18.54 -16.38 -39.99
CA THR A 365 -17.21 -16.54 -40.59
C THR A 365 -16.67 -15.21 -41.14
N CYS A 366 -15.35 -15.15 -41.40
CA CYS A 366 -14.73 -13.99 -42.03
C CYS A 366 -15.27 -13.68 -43.42
N ARG A 367 -15.79 -12.46 -43.60
CA ARG A 367 -16.32 -11.99 -44.89
C ARG A 367 -15.32 -12.04 -46.04
N LEU A 368 -14.01 -12.00 -45.74
CA LEU A 368 -12.96 -12.05 -46.77
C LEU A 368 -12.38 -13.45 -46.97
N CYS A 369 -12.08 -14.19 -45.90
CA CYS A 369 -11.39 -15.48 -46.01
C CYS A 369 -12.22 -16.71 -45.60
N GLY A 370 -13.44 -16.54 -45.12
CA GLY A 370 -14.34 -17.62 -44.69
C GLY A 370 -13.92 -18.38 -43.43
N LYS A 371 -12.75 -18.08 -42.85
CA LYS A 371 -12.23 -18.77 -41.66
C LYS A 371 -12.87 -18.24 -40.37
N THR A 372 -12.99 -19.11 -39.38
CA THR A 372 -13.51 -18.82 -38.02
C THR A 372 -12.42 -18.85 -36.95
N GLU A 373 -11.27 -19.45 -37.25
CA GLU A 373 -10.18 -19.67 -36.29
C GLU A 373 -9.49 -18.36 -35.85
N ALA A 374 -9.41 -17.38 -36.74
CA ALA A 374 -8.70 -16.13 -36.49
C ALA A 374 -9.60 -15.13 -35.75
N LYS A 375 -9.04 -14.44 -34.75
CA LYS A 375 -9.75 -13.45 -33.93
C LYS A 375 -10.45 -12.40 -34.80
N HIS A 376 -11.73 -12.17 -34.50
CA HIS A 376 -12.54 -11.13 -35.15
C HIS A 376 -12.07 -9.72 -34.77
N LYS A 377 -12.15 -8.78 -35.72
CA LYS A 377 -11.95 -7.35 -35.49
C LYS A 377 -13.26 -6.58 -35.62
N ARG A 378 -13.45 -5.82 -36.70
CA ARG A 378 -14.64 -5.01 -36.96
C ARG A 378 -15.17 -5.37 -38.35
N TRP A 379 -16.46 -5.09 -38.58
CA TRP A 379 -17.14 -5.26 -39.87
C TRP A 379 -17.16 -6.67 -40.45
N GLY A 380 -16.93 -7.70 -39.61
CA GLY A 380 -16.93 -9.08 -40.07
C GLY A 380 -15.62 -9.48 -40.76
N TYR A 381 -14.48 -8.88 -40.38
CA TYR A 381 -13.15 -9.30 -40.83
C TYR A 381 -12.30 -9.86 -39.69
N CYS A 382 -11.51 -10.90 -39.98
CA CYS A 382 -10.50 -11.39 -39.03
C CYS A 382 -9.33 -10.42 -38.97
N GLU A 383 -8.48 -10.54 -37.95
CA GLU A 383 -7.32 -9.67 -37.77
C GLU A 383 -6.46 -9.50 -39.03
N ASN A 384 -6.19 -10.61 -39.73
CA ASN A 384 -5.38 -10.61 -40.95
C ASN A 384 -6.11 -10.01 -42.18
N CYS A 385 -7.44 -10.09 -42.20
CA CYS A 385 -8.25 -9.56 -43.30
C CYS A 385 -8.68 -8.11 -43.05
N TYR A 386 -8.71 -7.67 -41.80
CA TYR A 386 -9.18 -6.35 -41.41
C TYR A 386 -8.35 -5.24 -42.05
N THR A 387 -7.03 -5.33 -41.99
CA THR A 387 -6.12 -4.35 -42.64
C THR A 387 -6.17 -4.40 -44.18
N ARG A 388 -6.73 -5.46 -44.75
CA ARG A 388 -6.94 -5.61 -46.20
C ARG A 388 -8.32 -5.15 -46.66
N SER A 389 -9.26 -4.98 -45.72
CA SER A 389 -10.64 -4.57 -46.01
C SER A 389 -10.72 -3.14 -46.55
N ASP A 390 -11.72 -2.88 -47.37
CA ASP A 390 -11.93 -1.55 -47.95
C ASP A 390 -12.45 -0.56 -46.91
N GLU A 391 -13.19 -1.03 -45.91
CA GLU A 391 -13.63 -0.23 -44.78
C GLU A 391 -12.44 0.27 -43.94
N TRP A 392 -11.40 -0.55 -43.74
CA TRP A 392 -10.18 -0.11 -43.04
C TRP A 392 -9.39 0.92 -43.86
N LYS A 393 -9.23 0.68 -45.17
CA LYS A 393 -8.56 1.64 -46.06
C LYS A 393 -9.28 3.00 -46.07
N LYS A 394 -10.62 2.98 -46.12
CA LYS A 394 -11.46 4.18 -46.04
C LYS A 394 -11.26 4.92 -44.72
N GLN A 395 -11.28 4.19 -43.59
CA GLN A 395 -11.04 4.78 -42.27
C GLN A 395 -9.64 5.40 -42.16
N GLN A 396 -8.60 4.73 -42.68
CA GLN A 396 -7.25 5.28 -42.71
C GLN A 396 -7.15 6.53 -43.56
N TYR A 397 -7.81 6.54 -44.71
CA TYR A 397 -7.89 7.72 -45.58
C TYR A 397 -8.56 8.90 -44.87
N GLU A 398 -9.73 8.70 -44.27
CA GLU A 398 -10.45 9.72 -43.49
C GLU A 398 -9.60 10.23 -42.30
N TYR A 399 -8.93 9.33 -41.57
CA TYR A 399 -8.05 9.71 -40.48
C TYR A 399 -6.89 10.59 -40.96
N ARG A 400 -6.22 10.22 -42.06
CA ARG A 400 -5.13 11.01 -42.64
C ARG A 400 -5.62 12.35 -43.17
N ALA A 401 -6.77 12.39 -43.84
CA ALA A 401 -7.37 13.62 -44.32
C ALA A 401 -7.70 14.58 -43.17
N ASN A 402 -8.35 14.08 -42.11
CA ASN A 402 -8.74 14.88 -40.95
C ASN A 402 -7.56 15.34 -40.08
N ASN A 403 -6.41 14.67 -40.16
CA ASN A 403 -5.22 15.00 -39.39
C ASN A 403 -4.08 15.53 -40.26
N TYR A 404 -4.36 15.91 -41.52
CA TYR A 404 -3.34 16.32 -42.48
C TYR A 404 -2.46 17.46 -41.95
N GLU A 405 -3.08 18.49 -41.35
CA GLU A 405 -2.35 19.63 -40.78
C GLU A 405 -1.45 19.24 -39.61
N LYS A 406 -1.94 18.38 -38.71
CA LYS A 406 -1.14 17.86 -37.58
C LYS A 406 0.05 17.05 -38.05
N PHE A 407 -0.12 16.20 -39.07
CA PHE A 407 0.98 15.45 -39.67
C PHE A 407 2.01 16.37 -40.28
N ARG A 408 1.55 17.40 -41.02
CA ARG A 408 2.43 18.42 -41.62
C ARG A 408 3.20 19.20 -40.56
N GLU A 409 2.56 19.59 -39.46
CA GLU A 409 3.21 20.28 -38.34
C GLU A 409 4.23 19.39 -37.63
N HIS A 410 3.87 18.14 -37.34
CA HIS A 410 4.79 17.17 -36.75
C HIS A 410 6.00 16.93 -37.67
N GLN A 411 5.78 16.80 -38.98
CA GLN A 411 6.86 16.68 -39.95
C GLN A 411 7.76 17.91 -39.96
N LYS A 412 7.19 19.13 -40.00
CA LYS A 412 7.96 20.38 -39.91
C LYS A 412 8.77 20.47 -38.62
N ALA A 413 8.18 20.09 -37.48
CA ALA A 413 8.85 20.09 -36.19
C ALA A 413 9.99 19.05 -36.16
N TYR A 414 9.75 17.86 -36.68
CA TYR A 414 10.76 16.81 -36.82
C TYR A 414 11.91 17.28 -37.72
N GLU A 415 11.62 17.86 -38.88
CA GLU A 415 12.62 18.40 -39.80
C GLU A 415 13.44 19.52 -39.13
N ALA A 416 12.78 20.46 -38.45
CA ALA A 416 13.45 21.53 -37.72
C ALA A 416 14.41 20.98 -36.65
N GLU A 417 14.01 19.96 -35.90
CA GLU A 417 14.86 19.33 -34.90
C GLU A 417 15.98 18.48 -35.52
N TYR A 418 15.68 17.78 -36.61
CA TYR A 418 16.66 17.01 -37.39
C TYR A 418 17.79 17.92 -37.91
N TYR A 419 17.46 19.09 -38.45
CA TYR A 419 18.45 20.06 -38.94
C TYR A 419 19.27 20.74 -37.84
N LYS A 420 18.85 20.69 -36.56
CA LYS A 420 19.68 21.22 -35.46
C LYS A 420 20.91 20.37 -35.17
N ARG A 421 20.83 19.06 -35.46
CA ARG A 421 21.85 18.08 -35.09
C ARG A 421 23.20 18.37 -35.79
N PRO A 422 24.34 18.34 -35.06
CA PRO A 422 25.64 18.71 -35.63
C PRO A 422 26.03 17.89 -36.86
N GLU A 423 25.83 16.57 -36.82
CA GLU A 423 26.16 15.65 -37.91
C GLU A 423 25.31 15.91 -39.17
N VAL A 424 24.06 16.35 -38.99
CA VAL A 424 23.17 16.73 -40.09
C VAL A 424 23.64 18.04 -40.71
N LYS A 425 23.99 19.04 -39.88
CA LYS A 425 24.52 20.33 -40.36
C LYS A 425 25.82 20.15 -41.13
N GLU A 426 26.73 19.32 -40.63
CA GLU A 426 27.98 19.01 -41.32
C GLU A 426 27.72 18.34 -42.66
N ARG A 427 26.88 17.31 -42.72
CA ARG A 427 26.51 16.64 -43.97
C ARG A 427 25.85 17.59 -44.98
N MET A 428 24.96 18.46 -44.53
CA MET A 428 24.33 19.47 -45.39
C MET A 428 25.35 20.50 -45.89
N THR A 429 26.31 20.87 -45.05
CA THR A 429 27.40 21.79 -45.39
C THR A 429 28.34 21.17 -46.42
N GLN A 430 28.77 19.91 -46.22
CA GLN A 430 29.55 19.14 -47.18
C GLN A 430 28.82 18.98 -48.51
N LYS A 431 27.51 18.69 -48.48
CA LYS A 431 26.69 18.62 -49.70
C LYS A 431 26.63 19.98 -50.43
N SER A 432 26.53 21.08 -49.69
CA SER A 432 26.57 22.44 -50.23
C SER A 432 27.93 22.76 -50.85
N TYR A 433 29.03 22.45 -50.16
CA TYR A 433 30.39 22.64 -50.66
C TYR A 433 30.68 21.81 -51.90
N LYS A 434 30.28 20.54 -51.91
CA LYS A 434 30.39 19.68 -53.09
C LYS A 434 29.61 20.26 -54.26
N LYS A 435 28.41 20.80 -54.03
CA LYS A 435 27.62 21.43 -55.09
C LYS A 435 28.27 22.73 -55.61
N ARG A 436 28.89 23.53 -54.74
CA ARG A 436 29.36 24.88 -55.07
C ARG A 436 30.80 24.96 -55.56
N TYR A 437 31.65 24.01 -55.15
CA TYR A 437 33.09 24.04 -55.41
C TYR A 437 33.59 22.70 -55.96
N ASP A 438 32.69 21.79 -56.33
CA ASP A 438 32.98 20.41 -56.77
C ASP A 438 33.87 19.59 -55.81
N GLY A 439 33.93 20.00 -54.54
CA GLY A 439 34.82 19.39 -53.52
C GLY A 439 36.20 20.02 -53.40
N ASN A 440 36.56 20.98 -54.27
CA ASN A 440 37.89 21.62 -54.29
C ASN A 440 38.12 22.63 -53.15
N ARG A 441 37.10 22.90 -52.32
CA ARG A 441 37.17 23.91 -51.25
C ARG A 441 38.37 23.73 -50.31
N GLU A 442 38.54 22.55 -49.73
CA GLU A 442 39.63 22.32 -48.77
C GLU A 442 41.00 22.37 -49.46
N SER A 443 41.11 21.81 -50.66
CA SER A 443 42.35 21.86 -51.44
C SER A 443 42.78 23.29 -51.78
N THR A 444 41.83 24.20 -52.06
CA THR A 444 42.14 25.62 -52.23
C THR A 444 42.62 26.26 -50.93
N ILE A 445 42.02 25.95 -49.79
CA ILE A 445 42.44 26.47 -48.47
C ILE A 445 43.83 25.97 -48.10
N GLU A 446 44.13 24.71 -48.40
CA GLU A 446 45.44 24.09 -48.22
C GLU A 446 46.49 24.75 -49.13
N ALA A 447 46.17 25.00 -50.41
CA ALA A 447 47.06 25.66 -51.37
C ALA A 447 47.41 27.09 -50.97
N ASP A 448 46.54 27.77 -50.22
CA ASP A 448 46.74 29.12 -49.72
C ASP A 448 47.33 29.18 -48.29
N ASP A 449 47.99 28.10 -47.85
CA ASP A 449 48.63 27.97 -46.53
C ASP A 449 47.69 28.29 -45.36
N TYR A 450 46.40 27.93 -45.48
CA TYR A 450 45.36 28.20 -44.49
C TYR A 450 45.21 29.70 -44.16
N LYS A 451 45.56 30.61 -45.08
CA LYS A 451 45.50 32.05 -44.88
C LYS A 451 44.65 32.74 -45.94
N CYS A 452 44.05 33.87 -45.56
CA CYS A 452 43.46 34.76 -46.55
C CYS A 452 44.56 35.31 -47.47
N ARG A 453 44.40 35.13 -48.79
CA ARG A 453 45.40 35.59 -49.77
C ARG A 453 45.60 37.11 -49.81
N ASP A 454 44.56 37.86 -49.45
CA ASP A 454 44.60 39.33 -49.51
C ASP A 454 45.15 39.98 -48.24
N CYS A 455 44.79 39.47 -47.05
CA CYS A 455 45.15 40.13 -45.79
C CYS A 455 46.01 39.28 -44.85
N GLY A 456 46.30 38.03 -45.21
CA GLY A 456 47.19 37.13 -44.46
C GLY A 456 46.63 36.57 -43.16
N ILE A 457 45.38 36.86 -42.77
CA ILE A 457 44.78 36.28 -41.54
C ILE A 457 44.67 34.75 -41.66
N ASN A 458 45.14 34.03 -40.65
CA ASN A 458 45.05 32.57 -40.58
C ASN A 458 43.60 32.10 -40.35
N ARG A 459 43.25 30.91 -40.82
CA ARG A 459 41.97 30.21 -40.63
C ARG A 459 41.53 30.17 -39.18
N ASP A 460 42.44 29.83 -38.27
CA ASP A 460 42.14 29.76 -36.83
C ASP A 460 41.83 31.14 -36.25
N ASP A 461 42.63 32.15 -36.59
CA ASP A 461 42.41 33.54 -36.15
C ASP A 461 41.11 34.11 -36.72
N HIS A 462 40.78 33.79 -37.97
CA HIS A 462 39.53 34.19 -38.59
C HIS A 462 38.33 33.54 -37.90
N LYS A 463 38.43 32.24 -37.60
CA LYS A 463 37.39 31.48 -36.89
C LYS A 463 37.19 32.01 -35.48
N ALA A 464 38.28 32.34 -34.78
CA ALA A 464 38.22 32.97 -33.45
C ALA A 464 37.60 34.37 -33.50
N LYS A 465 37.98 35.21 -34.48
CA LYS A 465 37.54 36.60 -34.58
C LYS A 465 36.10 36.76 -35.08
N TYR A 466 35.66 35.93 -36.04
CA TYR A 466 34.38 36.10 -36.72
C TYR A 466 33.40 34.93 -36.53
N GLY A 467 33.80 33.86 -35.85
CA GLY A 467 32.97 32.66 -35.65
C GLY A 467 32.70 31.89 -36.95
N GLN A 468 33.45 32.16 -38.01
CA GLN A 468 33.26 31.58 -39.35
C GLN A 468 34.60 31.15 -39.93
N ASP A 469 34.57 30.10 -40.74
CA ASP A 469 35.75 29.60 -41.46
C ASP A 469 36.13 30.55 -42.62
N LEU A 470 37.32 30.37 -43.20
CA LEU A 470 37.69 31.08 -44.44
C LEU A 470 36.78 30.64 -45.59
N GLY A 471 36.45 31.56 -46.48
CA GLY A 471 35.65 31.26 -47.68
C GLY A 471 36.53 31.00 -48.89
N VAL A 472 35.95 30.36 -49.90
CA VAL A 472 36.56 30.22 -51.23
C VAL A 472 35.74 31.05 -52.21
N PHE A 473 36.43 31.85 -53.00
CA PHE A 473 35.89 32.79 -53.97
C PHE A 473 36.33 32.43 -55.39
N HIS A 474 35.41 32.51 -56.35
CA HIS A 474 35.68 32.33 -57.78
C HIS A 474 36.27 33.62 -58.35
N ILE A 475 37.52 33.59 -58.82
CA ILE A 475 38.28 34.78 -59.26
C ILE A 475 37.60 35.47 -60.45
N ASP A 476 37.12 34.70 -61.41
CA ASP A 476 36.40 35.17 -62.61
C ASP A 476 34.93 35.55 -62.37
N GLY A 477 34.40 35.30 -61.17
CA GLY A 477 33.00 35.51 -60.82
C GLY A 477 32.03 34.43 -61.33
N ASP A 478 32.46 33.46 -62.13
CA ASP A 478 31.63 32.35 -62.58
C ASP A 478 31.55 31.24 -61.51
N LEU A 479 30.38 31.14 -60.88
CA LEU A 479 30.10 30.16 -59.83
C LEU A 479 30.12 28.70 -60.31
N ASN A 480 30.17 28.44 -61.62
CA ASN A 480 30.26 27.09 -62.18
C ASN A 480 31.70 26.70 -62.51
N ASN A 481 32.64 27.65 -62.60
CA ASN A 481 34.03 27.39 -62.90
C ASN A 481 34.80 26.97 -61.63
N ASN A 482 34.67 25.70 -61.25
CA ASN A 482 35.27 25.15 -60.04
C ASN A 482 36.73 24.67 -60.21
N ASP A 483 37.41 25.10 -61.28
CA ASP A 483 38.82 24.79 -61.47
C ASP A 483 39.65 25.35 -60.30
N PRO A 484 40.57 24.57 -59.68
CA PRO A 484 41.37 25.05 -58.56
C PRO A 484 42.11 26.36 -58.81
N SER A 485 42.50 26.66 -60.05
CA SER A 485 43.18 27.91 -60.42
C SER A 485 42.26 29.13 -60.39
N ASN A 486 40.94 28.93 -60.51
CA ASN A 486 39.91 29.96 -60.41
C ASN A 486 39.40 30.13 -58.97
N LEU A 487 39.86 29.33 -58.02
CA LEU A 487 39.43 29.40 -56.63
C LEU A 487 40.51 30.06 -55.77
N VAL A 488 40.11 31.00 -54.92
CA VAL A 488 41.02 31.68 -53.98
C VAL A 488 40.44 31.73 -52.57
N THR A 489 41.28 31.50 -51.56
CA THR A 489 40.90 31.55 -50.16
C THR A 489 40.91 32.98 -49.63
N LEU A 490 39.75 33.45 -49.18
CA LEU A 490 39.55 34.81 -48.70
C LEU A 490 38.78 34.85 -47.38
N CYS A 491 39.12 35.83 -46.54
CA CYS A 491 38.32 36.16 -45.36
C CYS A 491 37.03 36.90 -45.77
N LYS A 492 36.06 36.96 -44.87
CA LYS A 492 34.75 37.59 -45.15
C LYS A 492 34.86 39.04 -45.63
N SER A 493 35.75 39.83 -45.04
CA SER A 493 35.93 41.24 -45.42
C SER A 493 36.57 41.41 -46.79
N CYS A 494 37.53 40.54 -47.15
CA CYS A 494 38.15 40.57 -48.47
C CYS A 494 37.20 40.04 -49.56
N MET A 495 36.42 38.99 -49.28
CA MET A 495 35.37 38.53 -50.19
C MET A 495 34.34 39.63 -50.48
N ALA A 496 33.90 40.37 -49.46
CA ALA A 496 32.97 41.48 -49.66
C ALA A 496 33.58 42.59 -50.53
N ARG A 497 34.85 42.94 -50.30
CA ARG A 497 35.58 43.96 -51.08
C ARG A 497 35.76 43.56 -52.54
N ARG A 498 36.07 42.29 -52.81
CA ARG A 498 36.20 41.78 -54.19
C ARG A 498 34.84 41.64 -54.88
N GLY A 499 33.82 41.19 -54.15
CA GLY A 499 32.45 41.09 -54.67
C GLY A 499 31.89 42.45 -55.11
N THR A 500 32.29 43.55 -54.46
CA THR A 500 31.92 44.90 -54.90
C THR A 500 32.72 45.38 -56.11
N SER A 501 34.01 45.04 -56.24
CA SER A 501 34.83 45.50 -57.37
C SER A 501 34.51 44.80 -58.69
N VAL A 502 34.07 43.53 -58.65
CA VAL A 502 33.67 42.76 -59.84
C VAL A 502 32.29 43.19 -60.37
N ALA A 503 31.50 43.93 -59.58
CA ALA A 503 30.20 44.44 -60.00
C ALA A 503 30.25 45.82 -60.70
N ASP A 504 31.40 46.51 -60.60
CA ASP A 504 31.62 47.86 -61.13
C ASP A 504 32.47 47.88 -62.43
N GLU A 505 32.95 46.71 -62.89
CA GLU A 505 33.55 46.46 -64.22
C GLU A 505 32.54 45.73 -65.13
#